data_AF-A0A2E3LZF1-F1
#
_entry.id   AF-A0A2E3LZF1-F1
#
_cell.length_a   1.000
_cell.length_b   1.000
_cell.length_c   1.000
_cell.angle_alpha   90.00
_cell.angle_beta   90.00
_cell.angle_gamma   90.00
#
_symmetry.space_group_name_H-M   'P 1'
#
loop_
_entity.id
_entity.type
_entity.pdbx_description
1 polymer ?
#
loop_
_entity_poly.entity_id
_entity_poly.type
_entity_poly.pdbx_seq_one_letter_code
_entity_poly.pdbx_strand_id
1 'polypeptide(L)'
;MTQRQFSLFQSHIDLAHSYWKSIVREGDMLIDATCGNGHDALVLARLNERGRLLLIDKQKAALESTQHRLASELDPHRLHTIEFKNTCHSKVTNFLSGDLVRLLVFNLGYLPGGDKSITTEANSTLHSIQAMLEHIAPGGAISVTCYPGHDAGAKEEEALLDFVSSLDKQEWSACHHRWLNRTRAPSLLLLQKNQLAEL
;
A
#
# COMPACT_ATOMS: atom_id res chain seq x y z
N MET A 1 -17.69 10.94 -13.43
CA MET A 1 -17.19 11.90 -12.43
C MET A 1 -16.09 12.72 -13.10
N THR A 2 -16.22 14.05 -13.16
CA THR A 2 -15.21 14.93 -13.75
C THR A 2 -13.94 14.87 -12.90
N GLN A 3 -12.84 14.34 -13.43
CA GLN A 3 -11.53 14.39 -12.79
C GLN A 3 -11.17 15.87 -12.61
N ARG A 4 -11.16 16.36 -11.37
CA ARG A 4 -10.72 17.71 -11.07
C ARG A 4 -9.21 17.77 -11.24
N GLN A 5 -8.76 18.52 -12.23
CA GLN A 5 -7.35 18.77 -12.47
C GLN A 5 -6.88 19.83 -11.47
N PHE A 6 -5.92 19.49 -10.61
CA PHE A 6 -5.28 20.42 -9.70
C PHE A 6 -4.03 20.95 -10.38
N SER A 7 -4.01 22.23 -10.78
CA SER A 7 -2.96 22.79 -11.63
C SER A 7 -1.56 22.83 -10.99
N LEU A 8 -1.47 22.77 -9.66
CA LEU A 8 -0.20 22.74 -8.91
C LEU A 8 -0.03 21.47 -8.06
N PHE A 9 -1.12 20.89 -7.57
CA PHE A 9 -1.08 19.82 -6.57
C PHE A 9 -1.33 18.47 -7.22
N GLN A 10 -0.63 17.45 -6.75
CA GLN A 10 -0.92 16.06 -7.13
C GLN A 10 -2.06 15.49 -6.30
N SER A 11 -2.80 14.52 -6.83
CA SER A 11 -3.71 13.72 -6.00
C SER A 11 -2.90 12.84 -5.03
N HIS A 12 -3.56 12.25 -4.03
CA HIS A 12 -2.90 11.30 -3.11
C HIS A 12 -2.32 10.10 -3.87
N ILE A 13 -2.99 9.66 -4.96
CA ILE A 13 -2.53 8.58 -5.84
C ILE A 13 -1.27 9.00 -6.58
N ASP A 14 -1.30 10.15 -7.27
CA ASP A 14 -0.17 10.64 -8.05
C ASP A 14 1.07 10.85 -7.15
N LEU A 15 0.84 11.38 -5.93
CA LEU A 15 1.88 11.58 -4.95
C LEU A 15 2.45 10.25 -4.45
N ALA A 16 1.60 9.27 -4.12
CA ALA A 16 2.03 7.94 -3.70
C ALA A 16 2.87 7.28 -4.80
N HIS A 17 2.38 7.24 -6.05
CA HIS A 17 3.09 6.66 -7.19
C HIS A 17 4.42 7.36 -7.45
N SER A 18 4.50 8.67 -7.26
CA SER A 18 5.75 9.42 -7.35
C SER A 18 6.77 8.97 -6.29
N TYR A 19 6.35 8.80 -5.03
CA TYR A 19 7.22 8.28 -3.98
C TYR A 19 7.65 6.83 -4.26
N TRP A 20 6.73 5.97 -4.70
CA TRP A 20 7.03 4.58 -5.00
C TRP A 20 8.11 4.48 -6.09
N LYS A 21 7.98 5.27 -7.15
CA LYS A 21 8.99 5.34 -8.23
C LYS A 21 10.37 5.77 -7.74
N SER A 22 10.47 6.60 -6.71
CA SER A 22 11.74 7.02 -6.12
C SER A 22 12.37 5.99 -5.18
N ILE A 23 11.56 5.08 -4.63
CA ILE A 23 11.99 4.10 -3.62
C ILE A 23 12.32 2.75 -4.27
N VAL A 24 11.48 2.31 -5.21
CA VAL A 24 11.57 1.00 -5.85
C VAL A 24 12.79 0.90 -6.76
N ARG A 25 13.50 -0.22 -6.65
CA ARG A 25 14.62 -0.62 -7.50
C ARG A 25 14.31 -1.97 -8.14
N GLU A 26 14.93 -2.21 -9.27
CA GLU A 26 14.81 -3.48 -9.99
C GLU A 26 15.26 -4.65 -9.10
N GLY A 27 14.44 -5.71 -9.05
CA GLY A 27 14.73 -6.92 -8.26
C GLY A 27 14.24 -6.85 -6.81
N ASP A 28 13.71 -5.72 -6.34
CA ASP A 28 13.16 -5.59 -4.99
C ASP A 28 11.94 -6.50 -4.77
N MET A 29 11.57 -6.69 -3.50
CA MET A 29 10.27 -7.28 -3.12
C MET A 29 9.26 -6.17 -2.81
N LEU A 30 8.12 -6.21 -3.52
CA LEU A 30 7.00 -5.30 -3.34
C LEU A 30 5.76 -6.05 -2.89
N ILE A 31 4.92 -5.41 -2.08
CA ILE A 31 3.66 -5.98 -1.60
C ILE A 31 2.54 -4.96 -1.78
N ASP A 32 1.46 -5.36 -2.43
CA ASP A 32 0.16 -4.69 -2.37
C ASP A 32 -0.73 -5.49 -1.40
N ALA A 33 -0.96 -4.94 -0.23
CA ALA A 33 -1.68 -5.62 0.84
C ALA A 33 -3.21 -5.56 0.68
N THR A 34 -3.72 -4.78 -0.28
CA THR A 34 -5.15 -4.52 -0.49
C THR A 34 -5.41 -4.30 -1.99
N CYS A 35 -5.12 -5.30 -2.82
CA CYS A 35 -4.97 -5.06 -4.25
C CYS A 35 -6.28 -4.66 -4.96
N GLY A 36 -7.45 -4.99 -4.41
CA GLY A 36 -8.73 -4.47 -4.88
C GLY A 36 -8.98 -4.75 -6.36
N ASN A 37 -9.18 -3.70 -7.16
CA ASN A 37 -9.35 -3.81 -8.61
C ASN A 37 -8.04 -3.82 -9.40
N GLY A 38 -6.88 -3.89 -8.73
CA GLY A 38 -5.57 -4.09 -9.33
C GLY A 38 -4.90 -2.85 -9.92
N HIS A 39 -5.38 -1.65 -9.63
CA HIS A 39 -4.78 -0.41 -10.17
C HIS A 39 -3.37 -0.18 -9.63
N ASP A 40 -3.19 -0.24 -8.31
CA ASP A 40 -1.88 -0.08 -7.68
C ASP A 40 -0.98 -1.29 -7.97
N ALA A 41 -1.53 -2.51 -7.94
CA ALA A 41 -0.85 -3.72 -8.39
C ALA A 41 -0.22 -3.60 -9.79
N LEU A 42 -0.92 -3.02 -10.77
CA LEU A 42 -0.40 -2.80 -12.12
C LEU A 42 0.76 -1.81 -12.14
N VAL A 43 0.67 -0.73 -11.35
CA VAL A 43 1.76 0.24 -11.21
C VAL A 43 2.99 -0.41 -10.59
N LEU A 44 2.81 -1.16 -9.51
CA LEU A 44 3.90 -1.88 -8.84
C LEU A 44 4.55 -2.93 -9.76
N ALA A 45 3.75 -3.66 -10.55
CA ALA A 45 4.25 -4.65 -11.50
C ALA A 45 5.14 -4.03 -12.59
N ARG A 46 4.83 -2.79 -13.01
CA ARG A 46 5.59 -2.01 -13.99
C ARG A 46 6.82 -1.32 -13.39
N LEU A 47 6.77 -0.93 -12.12
CA LEU A 47 7.90 -0.30 -11.44
C LEU A 47 9.06 -1.26 -11.15
N ASN A 48 8.80 -2.58 -11.16
CA ASN A 48 9.77 -3.60 -10.81
C ASN A 48 9.55 -4.86 -11.65
N GLU A 49 10.00 -4.87 -12.90
CA GLU A 49 9.65 -5.91 -13.88
C GLU A 49 10.27 -7.27 -13.55
N ARG A 50 11.47 -7.30 -12.95
CA ARG A 50 12.22 -8.54 -12.63
C ARG A 50 12.27 -8.86 -11.15
N GLY A 51 11.61 -8.08 -10.31
CA GLY A 51 11.51 -8.36 -8.88
C GLY A 51 10.23 -9.08 -8.49
N ARG A 52 10.08 -9.29 -7.18
CA ARG A 52 8.95 -10.03 -6.60
C ARG A 52 7.79 -9.09 -6.32
N LEU A 53 6.58 -9.53 -6.64
CA LEU A 53 5.35 -8.81 -6.32
C LEU A 53 4.35 -9.77 -5.67
N LEU A 54 3.95 -9.44 -4.45
CA LEU A 54 2.93 -10.15 -3.68
C LEU A 54 1.66 -9.30 -3.58
N LEU A 55 0.54 -9.84 -4.04
CA LEU A 55 -0.76 -9.20 -4.03
C LEU A 55 -1.69 -9.92 -3.08
N ILE A 56 -2.26 -9.19 -2.13
CA ILE A 56 -3.13 -9.72 -1.08
C ILE A 56 -4.48 -9.02 -1.14
N ASP A 57 -5.54 -9.81 -1.03
CA ASP A 57 -6.87 -9.30 -0.72
C ASP A 57 -7.71 -10.37 -0.03
N LYS A 58 -8.55 -9.98 0.94
CA LYS A 58 -9.46 -10.91 1.62
C LYS A 58 -10.59 -11.38 0.70
N GLN A 59 -10.91 -10.63 -0.35
CA GLN A 59 -11.97 -10.99 -1.29
C GLN A 59 -11.42 -11.70 -2.52
N LYS A 60 -11.95 -12.88 -2.82
CA LYS A 60 -11.59 -13.61 -4.03
C LYS A 60 -11.89 -12.80 -5.31
N ALA A 61 -13.03 -12.08 -5.32
CA ALA A 61 -13.43 -11.23 -6.43
C ALA A 61 -12.44 -10.09 -6.72
N ALA A 62 -11.77 -9.55 -5.69
CA ALA A 62 -10.72 -8.54 -5.87
C ALA A 62 -9.50 -9.14 -6.59
N LEU A 63 -9.07 -10.33 -6.18
CA LEU A 63 -7.96 -11.03 -6.84
C LEU A 63 -8.31 -11.39 -8.29
N GLU A 64 -9.52 -11.86 -8.56
CA GLU A 64 -9.98 -12.16 -9.91
C GLU A 64 -9.99 -10.88 -10.79
N SER A 65 -10.49 -9.76 -10.27
CA SER A 65 -10.45 -8.43 -10.92
C SER A 65 -9.02 -7.97 -11.19
N THR A 66 -8.13 -8.14 -10.22
CA THR A 66 -6.71 -7.79 -10.31
C THR A 66 -6.01 -8.66 -11.36
N GLN A 67 -6.22 -9.98 -11.34
CA GLN A 67 -5.67 -10.90 -12.34
C GLN A 67 -6.11 -10.55 -13.75
N HIS A 68 -7.40 -10.23 -13.94
CA HIS A 68 -7.92 -9.83 -15.24
C HIS A 68 -7.25 -8.54 -15.75
N ARG A 69 -7.12 -7.52 -14.89
CA ARG A 69 -6.44 -6.27 -15.25
C ARG A 69 -4.98 -6.49 -15.61
N LEU A 70 -4.26 -7.29 -14.84
CA LEU A 70 -2.84 -7.56 -15.09
C LEU A 70 -2.66 -8.36 -16.38
N ALA A 71 -3.52 -9.34 -16.65
CA ALA A 71 -3.48 -10.13 -17.87
C ALA A 71 -3.74 -9.32 -19.15
N SER A 72 -4.50 -8.23 -19.08
CA SER A 72 -4.71 -7.34 -20.23
C SER A 72 -3.55 -6.37 -20.48
N GLU A 73 -2.64 -6.19 -19.53
CA GLU A 73 -1.67 -5.09 -19.53
C GLU A 73 -0.20 -5.54 -19.42
N LEU A 74 0.04 -6.77 -18.99
CA LEU A 74 1.37 -7.36 -18.80
C LEU A 74 1.59 -8.55 -19.74
N ASP A 75 2.84 -8.85 -20.02
CA ASP A 75 3.19 -10.08 -20.73
C ASP A 75 2.91 -11.33 -19.85
N PRO A 76 2.60 -12.50 -20.46
CA PRO A 76 2.27 -13.70 -19.71
C PRO A 76 3.38 -14.19 -18.78
N HIS A 77 4.65 -13.95 -19.13
CA HIS A 77 5.78 -14.37 -18.30
C HIS A 77 5.82 -13.55 -17.01
N ARG A 78 5.70 -12.22 -17.10
CA ARG A 78 5.61 -11.35 -15.93
C ARG A 78 4.41 -11.72 -15.06
N LEU A 79 3.23 -11.92 -15.64
CA LEU A 79 2.03 -12.29 -14.88
C LEU A 79 2.24 -13.56 -14.04
N HIS A 80 2.93 -14.57 -14.58
CA HIS A 80 3.21 -15.81 -13.87
C HIS A 80 4.19 -15.65 -12.69
N THR A 81 4.97 -14.57 -12.65
CA THR A 81 5.87 -14.28 -11.52
C THR A 81 5.19 -13.57 -10.34
N ILE A 82 3.95 -13.11 -10.52
CA ILE A 82 3.21 -12.38 -9.48
C ILE A 82 2.49 -13.37 -8.56
N GLU A 83 2.68 -13.22 -7.25
CA GLU A 83 2.04 -14.05 -6.24
C GLU A 83 0.71 -13.43 -5.79
N PHE A 84 -0.36 -14.23 -5.78
CA PHE A 84 -1.68 -13.81 -5.32
C PHE A 84 -2.08 -14.60 -4.07
N LYS A 85 -2.49 -13.94 -2.99
CA LYS A 85 -2.95 -14.60 -1.76
C LYS A 85 -4.33 -14.10 -1.35
N ASN A 86 -5.31 -15.00 -1.34
CA ASN A 86 -6.64 -14.71 -0.84
C ASN A 86 -6.68 -14.81 0.68
N THR A 87 -6.30 -13.74 1.37
CA THR A 87 -6.25 -13.71 2.83
C THR A 87 -6.28 -12.28 3.35
N CYS A 88 -6.40 -12.12 4.67
CA CYS A 88 -6.26 -10.81 5.29
C CYS A 88 -4.79 -10.39 5.32
N HIS A 89 -4.50 -9.12 5.03
CA HIS A 89 -3.17 -8.52 5.12
C HIS A 89 -2.49 -8.67 6.48
N SER A 90 -3.25 -8.88 7.56
CA SER A 90 -2.70 -9.24 8.88
C SER A 90 -1.82 -10.51 8.86
N LYS A 91 -1.97 -11.36 7.84
CA LYS A 91 -1.18 -12.60 7.66
C LYS A 91 -0.02 -12.46 6.68
N VAL A 92 0.31 -11.23 6.25
CA VAL A 92 1.33 -10.96 5.22
C VAL A 92 2.69 -11.61 5.53
N THR A 93 3.10 -11.61 6.80
CA THR A 93 4.39 -12.17 7.25
C THR A 93 4.50 -13.68 7.03
N ASN A 94 3.38 -14.41 6.94
CA ASN A 94 3.36 -15.85 6.66
C ASN A 94 3.89 -16.19 5.26
N PHE A 95 4.01 -15.20 4.37
CA PHE A 95 4.50 -15.36 3.01
C PHE A 95 5.93 -14.86 2.82
N LEU A 96 6.58 -14.38 3.90
CA LEU A 96 7.96 -13.93 3.88
C LEU A 96 8.85 -15.06 4.39
N SER A 97 9.97 -15.31 3.70
CA SER A 97 10.94 -16.33 4.09
C SER A 97 12.27 -15.70 4.49
N GLY A 98 12.19 -14.68 5.37
CA GLY A 98 13.32 -13.81 5.72
C GLY A 98 13.59 -12.71 4.69
N ASP A 99 12.68 -12.54 3.73
CA ASP A 99 12.78 -11.50 2.71
C ASP A 99 12.64 -10.10 3.30
N LEU A 100 13.43 -9.17 2.79
CA LEU A 100 13.27 -7.74 3.06
C LEU A 100 12.41 -7.08 1.98
N VAL A 101 11.42 -6.33 2.41
CA VAL A 101 10.43 -5.67 1.56
C VAL A 101 10.85 -4.22 1.31
N ARG A 102 10.93 -3.83 0.04
CA ARG A 102 11.22 -2.45 -0.34
C ARG A 102 10.01 -1.55 -0.14
N LEU A 103 8.85 -2.01 -0.54
CA LEU A 103 7.63 -1.22 -0.50
C LEU A 103 6.44 -2.11 -0.16
N LEU A 104 5.72 -1.71 0.89
CA LEU A 104 4.44 -2.28 1.29
C LEU A 104 3.35 -1.21 1.08
N VAL A 105 2.33 -1.53 0.29
CA VAL A 105 1.25 -0.61 -0.08
C VAL A 105 -0.07 -1.05 0.54
N PHE A 106 -0.79 -0.10 1.10
CA PHE A 106 -2.18 -0.22 1.54
C PHE A 106 -3.03 0.87 0.90
N ASN A 107 -4.23 0.48 0.47
CA ASN A 107 -5.29 1.32 -0.03
C ASN A 107 -6.56 0.95 0.75
N LEU A 108 -6.82 1.67 1.84
CA LEU A 108 -7.77 1.26 2.87
C LEU A 108 -9.23 1.49 2.44
N GLY A 109 -10.14 0.81 3.11
CA GLY A 109 -11.58 0.89 2.87
C GLY A 109 -12.13 -0.36 2.21
N TYR A 110 -13.16 -0.18 1.39
CA TYR A 110 -13.88 -1.25 0.71
C TYR A 110 -13.55 -1.33 -0.78
N LEU A 111 -13.75 -2.51 -1.38
CA LEU A 111 -13.60 -2.73 -2.82
C LEU A 111 -14.59 -1.87 -3.62
N PRO A 112 -14.15 -1.01 -4.55
CA PRO A 112 -15.07 -0.24 -5.39
C PRO A 112 -15.96 -1.15 -6.24
N GLY A 113 -17.28 -1.00 -6.10
CA GLY A 113 -18.27 -1.83 -6.77
C GLY A 113 -18.56 -3.18 -6.08
N GLY A 114 -17.88 -3.48 -4.97
CA GLY A 114 -18.11 -4.68 -4.15
C GLY A 114 -19.03 -4.44 -2.95
N ASP A 115 -19.07 -5.42 -2.05
CA ASP A 115 -19.81 -5.34 -0.80
C ASP A 115 -19.09 -4.38 0.18
N LYS A 116 -19.75 -3.27 0.52
CA LYS A 116 -19.21 -2.25 1.43
C LYS A 116 -19.14 -2.69 2.88
N SER A 117 -19.81 -3.78 3.26
CA SER A 117 -19.62 -4.40 4.58
C SER A 117 -18.22 -5.01 4.73
N ILE A 118 -17.58 -5.32 3.60
CA ILE A 118 -16.24 -5.89 3.55
C ILE A 118 -15.23 -4.74 3.35
N THR A 119 -14.76 -4.17 4.46
CA THR A 119 -13.78 -3.07 4.51
C THR A 119 -12.53 -3.46 5.29
N THR A 120 -11.41 -2.75 5.13
CA THR A 120 -10.29 -2.82 6.10
C THR A 120 -10.74 -2.38 7.49
N GLU A 121 -10.01 -2.85 8.50
CA GLU A 121 -10.28 -2.60 9.91
C GLU A 121 -8.99 -2.25 10.63
N ALA A 122 -9.05 -1.21 11.48
CA ALA A 122 -7.92 -0.66 12.22
C ALA A 122 -7.05 -1.73 12.88
N ASN A 123 -7.66 -2.69 13.60
CA ASN A 123 -6.93 -3.74 14.30
C ASN A 123 -6.10 -4.61 13.33
N SER A 124 -6.70 -5.02 12.21
CA SER A 124 -6.02 -5.87 11.22
C SER A 124 -4.91 -5.12 10.49
N THR A 125 -5.12 -3.84 10.19
CA THR A 125 -4.16 -2.96 9.51
C THR A 125 -2.98 -2.63 10.42
N LEU A 126 -3.23 -2.26 11.67
CA LEU A 126 -2.18 -2.03 12.68
C LEU A 126 -1.35 -3.28 12.92
N HIS A 127 -1.99 -4.45 13.08
CA HIS A 127 -1.27 -5.70 13.26
C HIS A 127 -0.35 -6.01 12.08
N SER A 128 -0.83 -5.80 10.85
CA SER A 128 -0.04 -5.98 9.63
C SER A 128 1.16 -5.04 9.59
N ILE A 129 0.94 -3.73 9.81
CA ILE A 129 2.01 -2.72 9.77
C ILE A 129 3.05 -3.00 10.85
N GLN A 130 2.62 -3.26 12.10
CA GLN A 130 3.52 -3.54 13.22
C GLN A 130 4.39 -4.76 12.94
N ALA A 131 3.80 -5.86 12.46
CA ALA A 131 4.55 -7.06 12.09
C ALA A 131 5.54 -6.79 10.95
N MET A 132 5.19 -5.91 10.00
CA MET A 132 6.00 -5.61 8.84
C MET A 132 7.19 -4.68 9.10
N LEU A 133 7.23 -3.93 10.21
CA LEU A 133 8.33 -2.99 10.51
C LEU A 133 9.72 -3.68 10.47
N GLU A 134 9.82 -4.90 10.99
CA GLU A 134 11.07 -5.67 10.99
C GLU A 134 11.46 -6.15 9.59
N HIS A 135 10.48 -6.35 8.70
CA HIS A 135 10.67 -6.85 7.34
C HIS A 135 10.91 -5.75 6.30
N ILE A 136 10.64 -4.48 6.61
CA ILE A 136 10.98 -3.40 5.67
C ILE A 136 12.50 -3.25 5.58
N ALA A 137 13.02 -3.25 4.36
CA ALA A 137 14.44 -3.03 4.07
C ALA A 137 14.89 -1.63 4.51
N PRO A 138 16.16 -1.41 4.88
CA PRO A 138 16.71 -0.06 5.04
C PRO A 138 16.47 0.81 3.79
N GLY A 139 15.88 1.99 3.97
CA GLY A 139 15.45 2.88 2.89
C GLY A 139 14.17 2.45 2.16
N GLY A 140 13.56 1.32 2.55
CA GLY A 140 12.23 0.90 2.12
C GLY A 140 11.12 1.65 2.85
N ALA A 141 9.87 1.42 2.44
CA ALA A 141 8.74 2.17 2.95
C ALA A 141 7.43 1.37 3.07
N ILE A 142 6.54 1.89 3.91
CA ILE A 142 5.13 1.54 3.99
C ILE A 142 4.33 2.75 3.51
N SER A 143 3.46 2.55 2.54
CA SER A 143 2.60 3.58 1.95
C SER A 143 1.14 3.24 2.21
N VAL A 144 0.42 4.09 2.93
CA VAL A 144 -0.96 3.84 3.35
C VAL A 144 -1.85 4.98 2.85
N THR A 145 -2.76 4.68 1.93
CA THR A 145 -3.82 5.62 1.55
C THR A 145 -5.03 5.41 2.47
N CYS A 146 -5.41 6.44 3.21
CA CYS A 146 -6.55 6.39 4.13
C CYS A 146 -7.76 7.08 3.52
N TYR A 147 -8.96 6.56 3.81
CA TYR A 147 -10.24 7.09 3.31
C TYR A 147 -11.16 7.49 4.48
N PRO A 148 -10.94 8.66 5.12
CA PRO A 148 -11.71 9.10 6.29
C PRO A 148 -13.15 9.55 5.96
N GLY A 149 -13.60 9.30 4.72
CA GLY A 149 -14.92 9.67 4.24
C GLY A 149 -16.07 8.94 4.93
N HIS A 150 -15.82 7.93 5.77
CA HIS A 150 -16.82 7.22 6.57
C HIS A 150 -16.27 6.90 7.96
N ASP A 151 -17.15 6.68 8.94
CA ASP A 151 -16.77 6.54 10.36
C ASP A 151 -15.71 5.48 10.61
N ALA A 152 -15.82 4.31 9.96
CA ALA A 152 -14.82 3.24 10.09
C ALA A 152 -13.44 3.67 9.54
N GLY A 153 -13.41 4.38 8.40
CA GLY A 153 -12.17 4.86 7.78
C GLY A 153 -11.55 6.02 8.57
N ALA A 154 -12.36 6.87 9.20
CA ALA A 154 -11.88 7.93 10.08
C ALA A 154 -11.22 7.35 11.34
N LYS A 155 -11.85 6.35 11.98
CA LYS A 155 -11.28 5.63 13.12
C LYS A 155 -10.01 4.86 12.76
N GLU A 156 -9.97 4.27 11.57
CA GLU A 156 -8.79 3.57 11.07
C GLU A 156 -7.62 4.54 10.83
N GLU A 157 -7.87 5.71 10.23
CA GLU A 157 -6.85 6.76 10.08
C GLU A 157 -6.34 7.26 11.44
N GLU A 158 -7.23 7.57 12.38
CA GLU A 158 -6.87 8.05 13.72
C GLU A 158 -5.94 7.05 14.44
N ALA A 159 -6.33 5.77 14.47
CA ALA A 159 -5.53 4.72 15.10
C ALA A 159 -4.15 4.53 14.44
N LEU A 160 -4.07 4.69 13.12
CA LEU A 160 -2.81 4.67 12.38
C LEU A 160 -1.93 5.85 12.74
N LEU A 161 -2.49 7.07 12.80
CA LEU A 161 -1.72 8.27 13.14
C LEU A 161 -1.16 8.20 14.56
N ASP A 162 -1.94 7.72 15.52
CA ASP A 162 -1.49 7.52 16.90
C ASP A 162 -0.30 6.54 16.97
N PHE A 163 -0.44 5.37 16.31
CA PHE A 163 0.62 4.37 16.25
C PHE A 163 1.88 4.92 15.56
N VAL A 164 1.74 5.51 14.38
CA VAL A 164 2.88 5.97 13.58
C VAL A 164 3.61 7.12 14.25
N SER A 165 2.90 7.99 14.98
CA SER A 165 3.52 9.07 15.76
C SER A 165 4.35 8.58 16.94
N SER A 166 4.18 7.31 17.35
CA SER A 166 4.93 6.71 18.46
C SER A 166 6.22 5.99 18.03
N LEU A 167 6.45 5.84 16.72
CA LEU A 167 7.64 5.15 16.19
C LEU A 167 8.93 5.92 16.53
N ASP A 168 10.03 5.19 16.74
CA ASP A 168 11.33 5.82 16.97
C ASP A 168 11.77 6.56 15.71
N LYS A 169 11.89 7.88 15.84
CA LYS A 169 12.34 8.78 14.77
C LYS A 169 13.77 8.49 14.27
N GLN A 170 14.60 7.81 15.06
CA GLN A 170 15.93 7.38 14.61
C GLN A 170 15.84 6.23 13.61
N GLU A 171 14.81 5.38 13.71
CA GLU A 171 14.59 4.25 12.81
C GLU A 171 13.62 4.56 11.66
N TRP A 172 12.65 5.45 11.89
CA TRP A 172 11.56 5.72 10.96
C TRP A 172 11.34 7.20 10.74
N SER A 173 11.13 7.58 9.47
CA SER A 173 10.61 8.88 9.08
C SER A 173 9.17 8.72 8.61
N ALA A 174 8.24 9.52 9.13
CA ALA A 174 6.83 9.43 8.77
C ALA A 174 6.22 10.79 8.38
N CYS A 175 5.42 10.81 7.32
CA CYS A 175 4.73 12.00 6.81
C CYS A 175 3.25 11.71 6.53
N HIS A 176 2.38 12.63 6.92
CA HIS A 176 0.94 12.60 6.61
C HIS A 176 0.57 13.72 5.65
N HIS A 177 0.25 13.36 4.41
CA HIS A 177 -0.21 14.28 3.39
C HIS A 177 -1.73 14.30 3.37
N ARG A 178 -2.31 15.44 3.78
CA ARG A 178 -3.77 15.62 3.84
C ARG A 178 -4.19 16.99 3.35
N TRP A 179 -5.40 17.07 2.84
CA TRP A 179 -6.04 18.34 2.52
C TRP A 179 -6.60 19.00 3.77
N LEU A 180 -6.16 20.22 4.08
CA LEU A 180 -6.62 20.94 5.27
C LEU A 180 -8.08 21.41 5.15
N ASN A 181 -8.51 21.82 3.96
CA ASN A 181 -9.88 22.29 3.68
C ASN A 181 -10.79 21.22 3.06
N ARG A 182 -10.35 19.95 3.02
CA ARG A 182 -11.14 18.80 2.54
C ARG A 182 -10.97 17.64 3.51
N THR A 183 -11.49 17.82 4.72
CA THR A 183 -11.27 16.91 5.86
C THR A 183 -11.77 15.48 5.65
N ARG A 184 -12.66 15.24 4.67
CA ARG A 184 -13.15 13.89 4.30
C ARG A 184 -12.49 13.31 3.05
N ALA A 185 -11.56 14.04 2.42
CA ALA A 185 -10.83 13.54 1.26
C ALA A 185 -9.79 12.50 1.69
N PRO A 186 -9.39 11.59 0.79
CA PRO A 186 -8.32 10.64 1.09
C PRO A 186 -7.01 11.35 1.42
N SER A 187 -6.24 10.74 2.30
CA SER A 187 -4.92 11.17 2.74
C SER A 187 -3.89 10.07 2.47
N LEU A 188 -2.62 10.45 2.45
CA LEU A 188 -1.49 9.53 2.29
C LEU A 188 -0.60 9.59 3.52
N LEU A 189 -0.41 8.45 4.18
CA LEU A 189 0.56 8.27 5.24
C LEU A 189 1.74 7.46 4.69
N LEU A 190 2.94 8.02 4.74
CA LEU A 190 4.15 7.39 4.25
C LEU A 190 5.13 7.21 5.41
N LEU A 191 5.61 5.98 5.61
CA LEU A 191 6.63 5.63 6.59
C LEU A 191 7.84 5.10 5.83
N GLN A 192 9.00 5.71 6.01
CA GLN A 192 10.25 5.24 5.43
C GLN A 192 11.19 4.78 6.54
N LYS A 193 11.73 3.56 6.39
CA LYS A 193 12.77 3.06 7.29
C LYS A 193 14.07 3.78 6.98
N ASN A 194 14.65 4.44 7.97
CA ASN A 194 15.87 5.20 7.80
C ASN A 194 17.01 4.26 7.37
N GLN A 195 17.88 4.74 6.49
CA GLN A 195 19.15 4.06 6.23
C GLN A 195 20.10 4.38 7.39
N LEU A 196 20.77 3.37 7.93
CA LEU A 196 21.94 3.62 8.75
C LEU A 196 22.91 4.40 7.87
N ALA A 197 23.24 5.63 8.27
CA ALA A 197 24.33 6.34 7.62
C ALA A 197 25.59 5.49 7.83
N GLU A 198 26.18 5.02 6.73
CA GLU A 198 27.57 4.57 6.79
C GLU A 198 28.40 5.81 7.18
N LEU A 199 28.91 5.82 8.42
CA LEU A 199 29.87 6.82 8.91
C LEU A 199 31.25 6.57 8.31
#